data_AF-A0A1H8EK48-F1
#
_entry.id   AF-A0A1H8EK48-F1
#
_cell.length_a   1.000
_cell.length_b   1.000
_cell.length_c   1.000
_cell.angle_alpha   90.00
_cell.angle_beta   90.00
_cell.angle_gamma   90.00
#
_symmetry.space_group_name_H-M   'P 1'
#
loop_
_entity.id
_entity.type
_entity.pdbx_description
1 polymer ?
#
loop_
_entity_poly.entity_id
_entity_poly.type
_entity_poly.pdbx_seq_one_letter_code
_entity_poly.pdbx_strand_id
1 'polypeptide(L)' 'MPETPDEAALVLEFDVLAKRAGLAIPEDRKAALFAGFKDLRRMLATMRQPRTAADEPAGTFSIQSVTRGL' A
#
# COMPACT_ATOMS: atom_id res chain seq x y z
N MET A 1 15.45 -12.32 -11.93
CA MET A 1 15.41 -11.01 -11.22
C MET A 1 14.03 -10.44 -11.45
N PRO A 2 13.29 -9.97 -10.43
CA PRO A 2 12.05 -9.25 -10.70
C PRO A 2 12.40 -8.05 -11.59
N GLU A 3 11.67 -7.86 -12.69
CA GLU A 3 11.92 -6.74 -13.59
C GLU A 3 11.74 -5.44 -12.80
N THR A 4 12.70 -4.53 -12.93
CA THR A 4 12.50 -3.17 -12.43
C THR A 4 11.48 -2.53 -13.38
N PRO A 5 10.31 -2.09 -12.88
CA PRO A 5 9.34 -1.44 -13.74
C PRO A 5 9.94 -0.20 -14.39
N ASP A 6 9.63 0.01 -15.67
CA ASP A 6 9.97 1.23 -16.38
C ASP A 6 9.45 2.48 -15.64
N GLU A 7 10.22 3.56 -15.63
CA GLU A 7 9.92 4.77 -14.88
C GLU A 7 8.63 5.43 -15.38
N ALA A 8 8.35 5.38 -16.69
CA ALA A 8 7.09 5.87 -17.24
C ALA A 8 5.88 5.11 -16.69
N ALA A 9 6.00 3.79 -16.52
CA ALA A 9 4.95 2.97 -15.92
C ALA A 9 4.73 3.32 -14.43
N LEU A 10 5.82 3.60 -13.69
CA LEU A 10 5.74 4.02 -12.29
C LEU A 10 5.06 5.39 -12.14
N VAL A 11 5.35 6.35 -13.02
CA VAL A 11 4.69 7.66 -13.02
C VAL A 11 3.19 7.50 -13.26
N LEU A 12 2.80 6.68 -14.24
CA LEU A 12 1.39 6.42 -14.52
C LEU A 12 0.68 5.78 -13.32
N GLU A 13 1.30 4.79 -12.69
CA GLU A 13 0.75 4.15 -11.50
C GLU A 13 0.56 5.14 -10.34
N PHE A 14 1.55 5.99 -10.09
CA PHE A 14 1.47 7.04 -9.08
C PHE A 14 0.31 8.00 -9.33
N ASP A 15 0.14 8.47 -10.57
CA ASP A 15 -0.94 9.39 -10.95
C ASP A 15 -2.32 8.74 -10.81
N VAL A 16 -2.46 7.47 -11.18
CA VAL A 16 -3.70 6.69 -11.01
C VAL A 16 -4.04 6.55 -9.53
N LEU A 17 -3.08 6.25 -8.67
CA LEU A 17 -3.30 6.13 -7.22
C LEU A 17 -3.70 7.46 -6.59
N ALA A 18 -3.03 8.56 -6.94
CA ALA A 18 -3.38 9.90 -6.48
C ALA A 18 -4.82 10.26 -6.86
N LYS A 19 -5.19 10.02 -8.13
CA LYS A 19 -6.56 10.26 -8.62
C LYS A 19 -7.60 9.41 -7.91
N ARG A 20 -7.32 8.12 -7.69
CA ARG A 20 -8.22 7.20 -6.95
C ARG A 20 -8.41 7.62 -5.50
N ALA A 21 -7.39 8.22 -4.90
CA ALA A 21 -7.47 8.78 -3.55
C ALA A 21 -8.14 10.16 -3.50
N GLY A 22 -8.56 10.73 -4.64
CA GLY A 22 -9.14 12.07 -4.71
C GLY A 22 -8.13 13.19 -4.44
N LEU A 23 -6.83 12.91 -4.59
CA LEU A 23 -5.77 13.87 -4.31
C LEU A 23 -5.41 14.67 -5.57
N ALA A 24 -5.56 15.98 -5.49
CA ALA A 24 -4.97 16.92 -6.44
C ALA A 24 -3.58 17.31 -5.95
N ILE A 25 -2.53 16.76 -6.58
CA ILE A 25 -1.15 17.01 -6.18
C ILE A 25 -0.64 18.27 -6.93
N PRO A 26 -0.19 19.31 -6.21
CA PRO A 26 0.46 20.46 -6.84
C PRO A 26 1.72 20.06 -7.63
N GLU A 27 1.93 20.66 -8.80
CA GLU A 27 3.05 20.30 -9.71
C GLU A 27 4.42 20.47 -9.06
N ASP A 28 4.61 21.50 -8.24
CA ASP A 28 5.84 21.77 -7.48
C ASP A 28 6.16 20.66 -6.45
N ARG A 29 5.15 19.89 -6.01
CA ARG A 29 5.29 18.81 -5.04
C ARG A 29 5.35 17.43 -5.67
N LYS A 30 4.95 17.31 -6.93
CA LYS A 30 4.77 16.03 -7.63
C LYS A 30 6.07 15.21 -7.66
N ALA A 31 7.19 15.87 -7.98
CA ALA A 31 8.49 15.21 -8.04
C ALA A 31 8.92 14.62 -6.68
N ALA A 32 8.76 15.36 -5.59
CA ALA A 32 9.12 14.91 -4.25
C ALA A 32 8.24 13.74 -3.78
N LEU A 33 6.92 13.82 -4.02
CA LEU A 33 6.00 12.75 -3.66
C LEU A 33 6.24 11.48 -4.50
N PHE A 34 6.56 11.64 -5.79
CA PHE A 34 6.93 10.51 -6.64
C PHE A 34 8.23 9.83 -6.18
N ALA A 35 9.22 10.58 -5.70
CA ALA A 35 10.41 10.01 -5.08
C ALA A 35 10.06 9.15 -3.86
N GLY A 36 9.22 9.67 -2.95
CA GLY A 36 8.73 8.92 -1.79
C GLY A 36 7.93 7.67 -2.18
N PHE A 37 7.14 7.73 -3.24
CA PHE A 37 6.45 6.56 -3.80
C PHE A 37 7.43 5.46 -4.26
N LYS A 38 8.51 5.84 -4.94
CA LYS A 38 9.57 4.88 -5.36
C LYS A 38 10.21 4.21 -4.15
N ASP A 39 10.53 4.98 -3.11
CA ASP A 39 11.13 4.43 -1.89
C ASP A 39 10.17 3.50 -1.13
N LEU A 40 8.89 3.87 -1.02
CA LEU A 40 7.86 3.02 -0.43
C LEU A 40 7.74 1.68 -1.18
N ARG A 41 7.75 1.69 -2.51
CA ARG A 41 7.73 0.44 -3.30
C ARG A 41 8.92 -0.46 -3.02
N ARG A 42 10.12 0.11 -2.89
CA ARG A 42 11.32 -0.67 -2.53
C ARG A 42 11.16 -1.30 -1.15
N MET A 43 10.66 -0.54 -0.17
CA MET A 43 10.37 -1.06 1.16
C MET A 43 9.31 -2.17 1.14
N LEU A 44 8.23 -2.01 0.36
CA LEU A 44 7.20 -3.05 0.24
C LEU A 44 7.74 -4.34 -0.37
N ALA A 45 8.71 -4.26 -1.29
CA ALA A 45 9.35 -5.43 -1.86
C ALA A 45 10.13 -6.25 -0.80
N THR A 46 10.70 -5.62 0.23
CA THR A 46 11.40 -6.32 1.33
C THR A 46 10.43 -6.91 2.36
N MET A 47 9.29 -6.25 2.58
CA MET A 47 8.26 -6.69 3.52
C MET A 47 7.38 -7.83 2.99
N ARG A 48 7.33 -8.04 1.67
CA ARG A 48 6.58 -9.14 1.06
C ARG A 48 7.31 -10.47 1.30
N GLN A 49 6.86 -11.18 2.33
CA GLN A 49 7.23 -12.58 2.59
C GLN A 49 6.08 -13.51 2.16
N PRO A 50 6.35 -14.79 1.88
CA PRO A 50 5.29 -15.79 1.70
C PRO A 50 4.36 -15.78 2.91
N ARG A 51 3.05 -15.69 2.67
CA ARG A 51 2.02 -15.82 3.69
C ARG A 51 1.21 -17.07 3.42
N THR A 52 0.91 -17.80 4.47
CA THR A 52 0.03 -18.95 4.50
C THR A 52 -1.33 -18.54 5.03
N ALA A 53 -2.31 -19.44 4.94
CA ALA A 53 -3.62 -19.21 5.57
C ALA A 53 -3.55 -19.08 7.10
N ALA A 54 -2.45 -19.50 7.73
CA ALA A 54 -2.23 -19.37 9.17
C ALA A 54 -1.69 -17.99 9.59
N ASP A 55 -1.21 -17.18 8.64
CA ASP A 55 -0.70 -15.84 8.90
C ASP A 55 -1.87 -14.85 9.01
N GLU A 56 -2.52 -14.82 10.17
CA GLU A 56 -3.67 -13.96 10.44
C GLU A 56 -3.29 -12.46 10.50
N PRO A 57 -4.19 -11.55 10.08
CA PRO A 57 -4.00 -10.12 10.30
C PRO A 57 -3.88 -9.80 11.79
N ALA A 58 -3.00 -8.87 12.16
CA ALA A 58 -2.80 -8.47 13.55
C ALA A 58 -4.04 -7.87 14.24
N GLY A 59 -5.07 -7.47 13.46
CA GLY A 59 -6.35 -6.99 13.97
C GLY A 59 -7.50 -7.80 13.38
N THR A 60 -7.98 -8.81 14.12
CA THR A 60 -9.18 -9.57 13.78
C THR A 60 -10.39 -9.01 14.52
N PHE A 61 -11.49 -8.80 13.79
CA PHE A 61 -12.74 -8.38 14.41
C PHE A 61 -13.32 -9.54 15.22
N SER A 62 -13.61 -9.29 16.49
CA SER A 62 -14.28 -10.24 17.38
C SER A 62 -15.64 -9.69 17.80
N ILE A 63 -16.69 -10.47 17.55
CA ILE A 63 -18.00 -10.17 18.13
C ILE A 63 -17.88 -10.46 19.61
N GLN A 64 -17.95 -9.42 20.45
CA GLN A 64 -18.10 -9.63 21.89
C GLN A 64 -19.36 -10.44 22.13
N SER A 65 -19.22 -11.72 22.49
CA SER A 65 -20.34 -12.53 22.92
C SER A 65 -20.84 -11.94 24.25
N VAL A 66 -21.91 -11.16 24.20
CA VAL A 66 -22.66 -10.77 25.39
C VAL A 66 -23.31 -12.03 25.95
N THR A 67 -22.64 -12.72 26.85
CA THR A 67 -23.26 -13.79 27.64
C THR A 67 -24.16 -13.13 28.68
N ARG A 68 -25.45 -12.99 28.39
CA ARG A 68 -26.43 -12.74 29.46
C ARG A 68 -26.49 -14.03 30.29
N GLY A 69 -25.97 -13.98 31.51
CA GLY A 69 -26.08 -15.09 32.47
C GLY A 69 -27.54 -15.47 32.67
N LEU A 70 -27.79 -16.78 32.67
CA LEU A 70 -29.06 -17.38 33.09
C LEU A 70 -29.23 -17.25 34.61
#